data_AF-A0A816E0J7-F1
#
_entry.id   AF-A0A816E0J7-F1
#
_cell.length_a   1.000
_cell.length_b   1.000
_cell.length_c   1.000
_cell.angle_alpha   90.00
_cell.angle_beta   90.00
_cell.angle_gamma   90.00
#
_symmetry.space_group_name_H-M   'P 1'
#
loop_
_entity.id
_entity.type
_entity.pdbx_description
1 polymer ?
#
loop_
_entity_poly.entity_id
_entity_poly.type
_entity_poly.pdbx_seq_one_letter_code
_entity_poly.pdbx_strand_id
1 'polypeptide(L)'
;RAKNDKEIDLILHKTRQVVKVYNKTIKHYAHRSDVLRLEVLLEYGGIYLDLDVLVLRSFDSLLNISDTLMAHQDTYNKTACNAVIISQPNSIFLKRLLDAYQSFNQNCWACHSVQLPRQLSLIYPSEVTILPSETFFRPYWPETKQLYVYNNYSFTKNYACHLWSKINDKNYLRSLTPHRALTLNSTFGRMLRYAIGTDTLNQLNQTSTT
;
A
#
# COMPACT_ATOMS: atom_id res chain seq x y z
N ARG A 1 -15.92 -1.06 -9.05
CA ARG A 1 -15.80 -2.21 -10.00
C ARG A 1 -16.03 -1.69 -11.42
N ALA A 2 -15.13 -1.94 -12.37
CA ALA A 2 -15.43 -1.74 -13.78
C ALA A 2 -16.50 -2.78 -14.19
N LYS A 3 -17.48 -2.38 -15.02
CA LYS A 3 -18.74 -3.10 -15.25
C LYS A 3 -18.61 -4.55 -15.80
N ASN A 4 -17.41 -5.04 -16.14
CA ASN A 4 -17.21 -6.28 -16.90
C ASN A 4 -16.24 -7.31 -16.29
N ASP A 5 -15.68 -7.10 -15.09
CA ASP A 5 -14.77 -8.10 -14.50
C ASP A 5 -15.56 -9.31 -13.96
N LYS A 6 -15.48 -10.42 -14.71
CA LYS A 6 -15.92 -11.76 -14.28
C LYS A 6 -14.84 -12.36 -13.39
N GLU A 7 -15.24 -12.73 -12.18
CA GLU A 7 -14.52 -13.54 -11.18
C GLU A 7 -13.09 -13.10 -10.83
N ILE A 8 -12.87 -12.73 -9.56
CA ILE A 8 -11.50 -12.56 -9.05
C ILE A 8 -10.97 -13.97 -8.79
N ASP A 9 -10.02 -14.43 -9.59
CA ASP A 9 -9.27 -15.65 -9.32
C ASP A 9 -8.40 -15.46 -8.07
N LEU A 10 -8.93 -15.87 -6.93
CA LEU A 10 -8.22 -15.82 -5.66
C LEU A 10 -7.51 -17.14 -5.41
N ILE A 11 -6.18 -17.12 -5.49
CA ILE A 11 -5.34 -18.24 -5.13
C ILE A 11 -4.75 -17.99 -3.74
N LEU A 12 -5.04 -18.88 -2.80
CA LEU A 12 -4.48 -18.82 -1.45
C LEU A 12 -3.15 -19.59 -1.39
N HIS A 13 -2.04 -18.86 -1.33
CA HIS A 13 -0.72 -19.46 -1.11
C HIS A 13 -0.42 -19.53 0.39
N LYS A 14 -0.29 -20.75 0.92
CA LYS A 14 0.19 -20.94 2.30
C LYS A 14 1.69 -20.67 2.36
N THR A 15 2.10 -19.67 3.13
CA THR A 15 3.51 -19.30 3.27
C THR A 15 4.10 -19.82 4.58
N ARG A 16 5.43 -19.80 4.69
CA ARG A 16 6.12 -20.05 5.96
C ARG A 16 5.79 -18.96 6.97
N GLN A 17 5.84 -19.29 8.26
CA GLN A 17 5.78 -18.27 9.30
C GLN A 17 7.13 -17.55 9.40
N VAL A 18 7.16 -16.27 9.05
CA VAL A 18 8.40 -15.48 9.07
C VAL A 18 8.72 -15.02 10.49
N VAL A 19 9.27 -15.92 11.31
CA VAL A 19 9.66 -15.62 12.71
C VAL A 19 11.12 -15.20 12.86
N LYS A 20 11.93 -15.33 11.79
CA LYS A 20 13.32 -14.91 11.72
C LYS A 20 13.66 -14.40 10.31
N VAL A 21 14.62 -13.48 10.25
CA VAL A 21 15.29 -13.04 9.02
C VAL A 21 16.79 -13.04 9.31
N TYR A 22 17.55 -13.81 8.53
CA TYR A 22 18.93 -14.20 8.89
C TYR A 22 19.01 -14.71 10.34
N ASN A 23 19.94 -14.17 11.14
CA ASN A 23 20.10 -14.51 12.56
C ASN A 23 19.25 -13.66 13.51
N LYS A 24 18.31 -12.84 13.00
CA LYS A 24 17.48 -11.93 13.80
C LYS A 24 16.07 -12.47 14.00
N THR A 25 15.59 -12.45 15.24
CA THR A 25 14.22 -12.83 15.58
C THR A 25 13.22 -11.72 15.28
N ILE A 26 12.11 -12.07 14.61
CA ILE A 26 11.01 -11.17 14.31
C ILE A 26 9.80 -11.46 15.22
N LYS A 27 9.56 -10.55 16.16
CA LYS A 27 8.47 -10.63 17.13
C LYS A 27 7.17 -10.05 16.60
N HIS A 28 7.24 -8.88 15.96
CA HIS A 28 6.05 -8.12 15.55
C HIS A 28 5.55 -8.56 14.17
N TYR A 29 4.25 -8.85 14.03
CA TYR A 29 3.65 -9.36 12.78
C TYR A 29 3.88 -8.43 11.57
N ALA A 30 3.82 -7.11 11.76
CA ALA A 30 4.10 -6.15 10.68
C ALA A 30 5.51 -6.33 10.08
N HIS A 31 6.52 -6.61 10.91
CA HIS A 31 7.86 -6.92 10.42
C HIS A 31 7.98 -8.30 9.77
N ARG A 32 7.08 -9.24 10.12
CA ARG A 32 6.97 -10.51 9.40
C ARG A 32 6.44 -10.28 8.00
N SER A 33 5.43 -9.42 7.86
CA SER A 33 4.89 -8.97 6.57
C SER A 33 5.92 -8.21 5.76
N ASP A 34 6.77 -7.38 6.39
CA ASP A 34 7.87 -6.66 5.73
C ASP A 34 8.81 -7.60 4.97
N VAL A 35 9.13 -8.75 5.53
CA VAL A 35 9.98 -9.75 4.86
C VAL A 35 9.18 -10.57 3.87
N LEU A 36 8.00 -11.06 4.28
CA LEU A 36 7.19 -11.94 3.44
C LEU A 36 6.81 -11.30 2.11
N ARG A 37 6.48 -10.00 2.09
CA ARG A 37 6.14 -9.30 0.84
C ARG A 37 7.31 -9.27 -0.15
N LEU A 38 8.55 -9.17 0.35
CA LEU A 38 9.75 -9.20 -0.50
C LEU A 38 9.95 -10.60 -1.07
N GLU A 39 9.80 -11.65 -0.25
CA GLU A 39 9.90 -13.04 -0.70
C GLU A 39 8.87 -13.35 -1.79
N VAL A 40 7.61 -12.95 -1.58
CA VAL A 40 6.53 -13.15 -2.55
C VAL A 40 6.80 -12.39 -3.85
N LEU A 41 7.20 -11.12 -3.79
CA LEU A 41 7.52 -10.34 -4.99
C LEU A 41 8.76 -10.87 -5.72
N LEU A 42 9.75 -11.42 -5.01
CA LEU A 42 10.91 -12.04 -5.64
C LEU A 42 10.54 -13.32 -6.39
N GLU A 43 9.60 -14.10 -5.87
CA GLU A 43 9.13 -15.33 -6.50
C GLU A 43 8.18 -15.07 -7.68
N TYR A 44 7.16 -14.22 -7.47
CA TYR A 44 6.06 -14.05 -8.42
C TYR A 44 6.09 -12.73 -9.19
N GLY A 45 6.82 -11.72 -8.70
CA GLY A 45 6.69 -10.35 -9.19
C GLY A 45 5.30 -9.78 -8.94
N GLY A 46 4.92 -8.81 -9.76
CA GLY A 46 3.60 -8.18 -9.74
C GLY A 46 3.51 -6.99 -8.79
N ILE A 47 2.34 -6.82 -8.17
CA ILE A 47 2.00 -5.67 -7.32
C ILE A 47 1.71 -6.18 -5.91
N TYR A 48 2.44 -5.67 -4.93
CA TYR A 48 2.10 -5.80 -3.52
C TYR A 48 1.35 -4.57 -3.05
N LEU A 49 0.29 -4.80 -2.26
CA LEU A 49 -0.49 -3.78 -1.58
C LEU A 49 -0.68 -4.19 -0.11
N ASP A 50 -0.45 -3.26 0.82
CA ASP A 50 -0.95 -3.40 2.19
C ASP A 50 -2.49 -3.49 2.15
N LEU A 51 -3.07 -4.18 3.14
CA LEU A 51 -4.53 -4.42 3.20
C LEU A 51 -5.37 -3.15 3.38
N ASP A 52 -4.75 -2.06 3.80
CA ASP A 52 -5.37 -0.75 3.98
C ASP A 52 -4.97 0.24 2.87
N VAL A 53 -4.71 -0.27 1.65
CA VAL A 53 -4.54 0.54 0.44
C VAL A 53 -5.82 0.57 -0.38
N LEU A 54 -6.37 1.76 -0.62
CA LEU A 54 -7.48 1.98 -1.53
C LEU A 54 -6.96 2.28 -2.94
N VAL A 55 -7.20 1.38 -3.89
CA VAL A 55 -6.87 1.57 -5.30
C VAL A 55 -7.89 2.49 -5.96
N LEU A 56 -7.42 3.52 -6.65
CA LEU A 56 -8.23 4.55 -7.31
C LEU A 56 -8.15 4.46 -8.83
N ARG A 57 -7.01 4.03 -9.39
CA ARG A 57 -6.81 3.92 -10.84
C ARG A 57 -6.10 2.61 -11.17
N SER A 58 -6.24 2.14 -12.41
CA SER A 58 -5.47 0.99 -12.89
C SER A 58 -3.97 1.26 -12.80
N PHE A 59 -3.20 0.25 -12.41
CA PHE A 59 -1.75 0.29 -12.31
C PHE A 59 -1.07 -0.08 -13.64
N ASP A 60 -1.81 -0.38 -14.70
CA ASP A 60 -1.27 -0.90 -15.96
C ASP A 60 -0.15 -0.04 -16.54
N SER A 61 -0.32 1.29 -16.49
CA SER A 61 0.69 2.23 -16.98
C SER A 61 1.95 2.32 -16.11
N LEU A 62 1.92 1.73 -14.90
CA LEU A 62 3.06 1.64 -13.99
C LEU A 62 3.79 0.30 -14.11
N LEU A 63 3.19 -0.69 -14.79
CA LEU A 63 3.84 -1.96 -15.08
C LEU A 63 4.98 -1.73 -16.07
N ASN A 64 6.09 -2.45 -15.88
CA ASN A 64 7.26 -2.46 -16.77
C ASN A 64 8.01 -1.11 -16.92
N ILE A 65 7.75 -0.11 -16.07
CA ILE A 65 8.55 1.13 -16.05
C ILE A 65 10.00 0.84 -15.59
N SER A 66 10.17 -0.05 -14.62
CA SER A 66 11.48 -0.44 -14.08
C SER A 66 11.41 -1.82 -13.43
N ASP A 67 12.58 -2.34 -13.04
CA ASP A 67 12.71 -3.63 -12.32
C ASP A 67 11.91 -3.62 -11.00
N THR A 68 12.05 -2.55 -10.22
CA THR A 68 11.19 -2.26 -9.06
C THR A 68 10.72 -0.82 -9.10
N LEU A 69 9.50 -0.59 -8.63
CA LEU A 69 8.89 0.72 -8.51
C LEU A 69 8.23 0.87 -7.14
N MET A 70 8.53 1.98 -6.49
CA MET A 70 7.96 2.39 -5.20
C MET A 70 7.60 3.88 -5.27
N ALA A 71 7.09 4.45 -4.19
CA ALA A 71 6.88 5.90 -4.10
C ALA A 71 7.35 6.48 -2.78
N HIS A 72 7.58 7.79 -2.78
CA HIS A 72 7.91 8.51 -1.56
C HIS A 72 6.77 8.47 -0.54
N GLN A 73 7.04 8.17 0.73
CA GLN A 73 5.99 8.20 1.76
C GLN A 73 5.43 9.61 1.96
N ASP A 74 6.33 10.60 1.97
CA ASP A 74 6.04 12.01 2.17
C ASP A 74 6.98 12.87 1.32
N THR A 75 6.69 14.18 1.25
CA THR A 75 7.51 15.14 0.51
C THR A 75 8.69 15.69 1.33
N TYR A 76 8.70 15.48 2.64
CA TYR A 76 9.64 16.11 3.58
C TYR A 76 10.90 15.27 3.78
N ASN A 77 10.72 14.05 4.30
CA ASN A 77 11.77 13.07 4.53
C ASN A 77 12.15 12.33 3.25
N LYS A 78 11.23 12.30 2.26
CA LYS A 78 11.41 11.60 0.97
C LYS A 78 11.86 10.14 1.16
N THR A 79 11.38 9.48 2.21
CA THR A 79 11.56 8.04 2.42
C THR A 79 10.74 7.25 1.41
N ALA A 80 10.97 5.94 1.24
CA ALA A 80 10.28 5.12 0.23
C ALA A 80 9.49 4.00 0.92
N CYS A 81 8.17 4.08 0.88
CA CYS A 81 7.30 3.20 1.66
C CYS A 81 7.01 1.89 0.93
N ASN A 82 7.06 0.78 1.67
CA ASN A 82 6.85 -0.57 1.16
C ASN A 82 5.39 -1.06 1.15
N ALA A 83 4.43 -0.19 1.48
CA ALA A 83 3.01 -0.52 1.48
C ALA A 83 2.41 -0.63 0.07
N VAL A 84 3.11 -0.11 -0.95
CA VAL A 84 2.85 -0.38 -2.37
C VAL A 84 4.19 -0.61 -3.04
N ILE A 85 4.37 -1.78 -3.65
CA ILE A 85 5.57 -2.12 -4.43
C ILE A 85 5.10 -2.78 -5.73
N ILE A 86 5.68 -2.36 -6.85
CA ILE A 86 5.53 -3.03 -8.13
C ILE A 86 6.91 -3.58 -8.50
N SER A 87 7.03 -4.85 -8.85
CA SER A 87 8.33 -5.45 -9.16
C SER A 87 8.22 -6.57 -10.18
N GLN A 88 9.27 -6.73 -10.99
CA GLN A 88 9.50 -7.97 -11.71
C GLN A 88 9.88 -9.09 -10.72
N PRO A 89 9.58 -10.37 -11.03
CA PRO A 89 10.16 -11.48 -10.29
C PRO A 89 11.68 -11.41 -10.39
N ASN A 90 12.38 -11.91 -9.37
CA ASN A 90 13.84 -11.92 -9.30
C ASN A 90 14.53 -10.53 -9.32
N SER A 91 13.80 -9.45 -9.04
CA SER A 91 14.33 -8.07 -9.00
C SER A 91 15.65 -7.96 -8.25
N ILE A 92 16.59 -7.23 -8.84
CA ILE A 92 17.91 -6.97 -8.26
C ILE A 92 17.77 -6.08 -7.04
N PHE A 93 16.95 -5.02 -7.14
CA PHE A 93 16.74 -4.10 -6.03
C PHE A 93 16.10 -4.80 -4.82
N LEU A 94 15.10 -5.65 -5.03
CA LEU A 94 14.44 -6.38 -3.94
C LEU A 94 15.37 -7.43 -3.31
N LYS A 95 16.24 -8.08 -4.09
CA LYS A 95 17.29 -8.96 -3.53
C LYS A 95 18.20 -8.21 -2.59
N ARG A 96 18.71 -7.03 -3.01
CA ARG A 96 19.56 -6.18 -2.17
C ARG A 96 18.83 -5.69 -0.93
N LEU A 97 17.56 -5.30 -1.08
CA LEU A 97 16.75 -4.85 0.05
C LEU A 97 16.58 -5.97 1.06
N LEU A 98 16.23 -7.19 0.61
CA LEU A 98 16.12 -8.35 1.49
C LEU A 98 17.47 -8.70 2.13
N ASP A 99 18.57 -8.68 1.37
CA ASP A 99 19.93 -8.90 1.90
C ASP A 99 20.32 -7.89 2.98
N ALA A 100 19.91 -6.64 2.84
CA ALA A 100 20.13 -5.61 3.84
C ALA A 100 19.36 -5.86 5.16
N TYR A 101 18.38 -6.77 5.20
CA TYR A 101 17.76 -7.20 6.47
C TYR A 101 18.70 -8.00 7.38
N GLN A 102 19.95 -8.30 6.97
CA GLN A 102 21.00 -8.70 7.91
C GLN A 102 21.17 -7.67 9.06
N SER A 103 20.89 -6.40 8.76
CA SER A 103 20.88 -5.29 9.73
C SER A 103 19.56 -5.14 10.51
N PHE A 104 18.63 -6.10 10.41
CA PHE A 104 17.27 -5.95 10.94
C PHE A 104 17.25 -5.54 12.43
N ASN A 105 16.45 -4.51 12.70
CA ASN A 105 16.24 -3.98 14.04
C ASN A 105 14.74 -4.04 14.41
N GLN A 106 14.39 -5.07 15.19
CA GLN A 106 13.03 -5.31 15.69
C GLN A 106 12.41 -4.12 16.45
N ASN A 107 13.22 -3.21 16.99
CA ASN A 107 12.74 -2.08 17.78
C ASN A 107 12.53 -0.81 16.94
N CYS A 108 12.89 -0.82 15.66
CA CYS A 108 12.71 0.33 14.78
C CYS A 108 11.60 0.10 13.75
N TRP A 109 10.46 0.78 13.95
CA TRP A 109 9.26 0.59 13.13
C TRP A 109 9.47 0.86 11.63
N ALA A 110 10.17 1.95 11.29
CA ALA A 110 10.28 2.43 9.91
C ALA A 110 11.65 2.18 9.25
N CYS A 111 12.63 1.66 10.00
CA CYS A 111 14.01 1.54 9.52
C CYS A 111 14.08 0.68 8.26
N HIS A 112 13.52 -0.51 8.29
CA HIS A 112 13.64 -1.47 7.19
C HIS A 112 12.53 -1.35 6.15
N SER A 113 11.36 -0.86 6.55
CA SER A 113 10.17 -0.76 5.71
C SER A 113 10.02 0.56 4.96
N VAL A 114 10.73 1.62 5.37
CA VAL A 114 10.58 2.96 4.78
C VAL A 114 11.92 3.68 4.54
N GLN A 115 12.84 3.62 5.52
CA GLN A 115 14.12 4.34 5.43
C GLN A 115 15.15 3.59 4.59
N LEU A 116 15.32 2.29 4.82
CA LEU A 116 16.28 1.44 4.13
C LEU A 116 16.02 1.35 2.61
N PRO A 117 14.78 1.17 2.11
CA PRO A 117 14.51 1.23 0.68
C PRO A 117 14.93 2.58 0.08
N ARG A 118 14.74 3.69 0.80
CA ARG A 118 15.20 5.00 0.34
C ARG A 118 16.72 5.07 0.27
N GLN A 119 17.42 4.63 1.31
CA GLN A 119 18.88 4.62 1.33
C GLN A 119 19.45 3.80 0.16
N LEU A 120 18.91 2.59 -0.07
CA LEU A 120 19.33 1.75 -1.19
C LEU A 120 18.99 2.38 -2.55
N SER A 121 17.84 3.06 -2.69
CA SER A 121 17.49 3.75 -3.95
C SER A 121 18.47 4.87 -4.33
N LEU A 122 19.16 5.45 -3.34
CA LEU A 122 20.19 6.46 -3.58
C LEU A 122 21.51 5.84 -4.03
N ILE A 123 21.81 4.62 -3.58
CA ILE A 123 23.02 3.88 -3.94
C ILE A 123 22.84 3.19 -5.30
N TYR A 124 21.65 2.67 -5.58
CA TYR A 124 21.32 1.90 -6.78
C TYR A 124 20.15 2.54 -7.56
N PRO A 125 20.31 3.80 -8.04
CA PRO A 125 19.20 4.55 -8.65
C PRO A 125 18.71 3.97 -9.99
N SER A 126 19.50 3.11 -10.64
CA SER A 126 19.09 2.43 -11.88
C SER A 126 18.27 1.16 -11.63
N GLU A 127 18.24 0.65 -10.40
CA GLU A 127 17.55 -0.60 -10.06
C GLU A 127 16.12 -0.36 -9.53
N VAL A 128 15.76 0.89 -9.19
CA VAL A 128 14.43 1.23 -8.67
C VAL A 128 13.96 2.61 -9.12
N THR A 129 12.69 2.70 -9.50
CA THR A 129 12.01 3.99 -9.71
C THR A 129 11.28 4.40 -8.42
N ILE A 130 11.55 5.60 -7.91
CA ILE A 130 10.80 6.19 -6.79
C ILE A 130 9.89 7.31 -7.31
N LEU A 131 8.59 7.07 -7.31
CA LEU A 131 7.57 8.02 -7.74
C LEU A 131 7.26 9.08 -6.67
N PRO A 132 6.63 10.22 -7.05
CA PRO A 132 6.11 11.20 -6.10
C PRO A 132 5.10 10.59 -5.12
N SER A 133 5.01 11.18 -3.91
CA SER A 133 4.14 10.66 -2.85
C SER A 133 2.65 10.71 -3.20
N GLU A 134 2.23 11.64 -4.06
CA GLU A 134 0.87 11.72 -4.60
C GLU A 134 0.42 10.47 -5.36
N THR A 135 1.36 9.64 -5.80
CA THR A 135 1.02 8.41 -6.55
C THR A 135 0.25 7.43 -5.66
N PHE A 136 0.72 7.18 -4.44
CA PHE A 136 0.18 6.15 -3.55
C PHE A 136 -0.12 6.60 -2.11
N PHE A 137 0.58 7.62 -1.60
CA PHE A 137 0.68 7.88 -0.16
C PHE A 137 0.12 9.23 0.29
N ARG A 138 -0.09 10.20 -0.60
CA ARG A 138 -0.71 11.48 -0.21
C ARG A 138 -2.25 11.42 -0.32
N PRO A 139 -3.03 11.84 0.68
CA PRO A 139 -2.62 12.42 1.96
C PRO A 139 -1.90 11.44 2.88
N TYR A 140 -0.70 11.81 3.33
CA TYR A 140 0.17 10.93 4.12
C TYR A 140 -0.13 11.00 5.62
N TRP A 141 0.52 10.17 6.45
CA TRP A 141 0.11 9.93 7.84
C TRP A 141 0.02 11.17 8.75
N PRO A 142 0.81 12.27 8.59
CA PRO A 142 0.57 13.50 9.36
C PRO A 142 -0.61 14.33 8.85
N GLU A 143 -1.08 14.09 7.63
CA GLU A 143 -2.14 14.83 6.94
C GLU A 143 -3.49 14.08 6.97
N THR A 144 -3.72 13.15 7.90
CA THR A 144 -4.94 12.32 7.92
C THR A 144 -6.25 13.12 7.99
N LYS A 145 -6.22 14.36 8.50
CA LYS A 145 -7.38 15.27 8.43
C LYS A 145 -7.78 15.61 6.98
N GLN A 146 -6.83 15.72 6.05
CA GLN A 146 -7.12 15.93 4.62
C GLN A 146 -7.89 14.76 4.01
N LEU A 147 -7.66 13.54 4.54
CA LEU A 147 -8.34 12.33 4.11
C LEU A 147 -9.72 12.22 4.78
N TYR A 148 -9.79 12.31 6.11
CA TYR A 148 -11.00 11.92 6.85
C TYR A 148 -11.94 13.06 7.26
N VAL A 149 -11.42 14.28 7.38
CA VAL A 149 -12.19 15.43 7.91
C VAL A 149 -12.52 16.42 6.81
N TYR A 150 -11.53 16.82 6.02
CA TYR A 150 -11.71 17.81 4.96
C TYR A 150 -12.21 17.17 3.67
N ASN A 151 -12.81 18.00 2.81
CA ASN A 151 -13.39 17.58 1.53
C ASN A 151 -12.82 18.35 0.32
N ASN A 152 -11.58 18.84 0.42
CA ASN A 152 -10.96 19.74 -0.55
C ASN A 152 -9.73 19.15 -1.29
N TYR A 153 -9.23 17.98 -0.89
CA TYR A 153 -8.05 17.39 -1.52
C TYR A 153 -8.37 16.87 -2.93
N SER A 154 -7.58 17.26 -3.94
CA SER A 154 -7.69 16.73 -5.29
C SER A 154 -6.84 15.46 -5.44
N PHE A 155 -7.49 14.34 -5.75
CA PHE A 155 -6.83 13.03 -5.87
C PHE A 155 -6.69 12.55 -7.32
N THR A 156 -6.69 13.45 -8.30
CA THR A 156 -6.57 13.10 -9.73
C THR A 156 -5.23 12.45 -10.07
N LYS A 157 -4.19 12.71 -9.27
CA LYS A 157 -2.86 12.12 -9.43
C LYS A 157 -2.70 10.77 -8.73
N ASN A 158 -3.61 10.42 -7.83
CA ASN A 158 -3.52 9.20 -7.03
C ASN A 158 -3.88 7.97 -7.86
N TYR A 159 -2.95 7.02 -7.93
CA TYR A 159 -3.25 5.64 -8.33
C TYR A 159 -3.83 4.86 -7.15
N ALA A 160 -3.35 5.15 -5.94
CA ALA A 160 -3.87 4.60 -4.70
C ALA A 160 -3.76 5.61 -3.55
N CYS A 161 -4.36 5.25 -2.42
CA CYS A 161 -4.25 5.95 -1.16
C CYS A 161 -4.07 4.95 -0.02
N HIS A 162 -2.97 5.06 0.73
CA HIS A 162 -2.81 4.36 2.01
C HIS A 162 -3.73 4.99 3.06
N LEU A 163 -4.47 4.16 3.80
CA LEU A 163 -5.50 4.61 4.76
C LEU A 163 -4.96 4.76 6.19
N TRP A 164 -3.73 4.34 6.46
CA TRP A 164 -3.07 4.47 7.76
C TRP A 164 -3.92 3.87 8.89
N SER A 165 -4.47 2.67 8.65
CA SER A 165 -5.50 2.03 9.50
C SER A 165 -5.09 1.92 10.96
N LYS A 166 -3.81 1.63 11.26
CA LYS A 166 -3.28 1.58 12.62
C LYS A 166 -3.64 2.80 13.48
N ILE A 167 -3.73 3.98 12.88
CA ILE A 167 -4.02 5.25 13.56
C ILE A 167 -5.50 5.62 13.42
N ASN A 168 -6.12 5.29 12.28
CA ASN A 168 -7.45 5.81 11.91
C ASN A 168 -8.59 4.80 12.06
N ASP A 169 -8.29 3.52 12.31
CA ASP A 169 -9.28 2.44 12.29
C ASP A 169 -10.45 2.70 13.22
N LYS A 170 -10.17 2.95 14.51
CA LYS A 170 -11.19 3.18 15.54
C LYS A 170 -12.12 4.34 15.21
N ASN A 171 -11.61 5.39 14.58
CA ASN A 171 -12.34 6.64 14.37
C ASN A 171 -13.11 6.64 13.05
N TYR A 172 -12.60 5.95 12.02
CA TYR A 172 -13.10 6.12 10.65
C TYR A 172 -13.37 4.81 9.90
N LEU A 173 -12.54 3.78 10.07
CA LEU A 173 -12.62 2.57 9.24
C LEU A 173 -13.47 1.47 9.87
N ARG A 174 -13.37 1.25 11.18
CA ARG A 174 -14.10 0.19 11.89
C ARG A 174 -15.62 0.31 11.80
N SER A 175 -16.11 1.54 11.63
CA SER A 175 -17.54 1.83 11.50
C SER A 175 -18.01 1.94 10.05
N LEU A 176 -17.13 1.69 9.06
CA LEU A 176 -17.45 1.87 7.65
C LEU A 176 -18.54 0.88 7.20
N THR A 177 -19.57 1.42 6.56
CA THR A 177 -20.66 0.66 5.94
C THR A 177 -20.90 1.20 4.53
N PRO A 178 -21.60 0.47 3.65
CA PRO A 178 -22.01 1.01 2.35
C PRO A 178 -22.74 2.36 2.46
N HIS A 179 -23.67 2.49 3.41
CA HIS A 179 -24.35 3.77 3.69
C HIS A 179 -23.36 4.90 4.02
N ARG A 180 -22.39 4.66 4.91
CA ARG A 180 -21.39 5.69 5.27
C ARG A 180 -20.49 6.03 4.09
N ALA A 181 -20.08 5.05 3.28
CA ALA A 181 -19.31 5.33 2.07
C ALA A 181 -20.05 6.29 1.12
N LEU A 182 -21.38 6.16 1.03
CA LEU A 182 -22.24 7.06 0.25
C LEU A 182 -22.37 8.45 0.86
N THR A 183 -22.51 8.57 2.19
CA THR A 183 -22.88 9.82 2.86
C THR A 183 -21.71 10.63 3.44
N LEU A 184 -20.51 10.04 3.59
CA LEU A 184 -19.35 10.75 4.12
C LEU A 184 -18.99 11.96 3.25
N ASN A 185 -19.05 13.15 3.87
CA ASN A 185 -18.65 14.44 3.29
C ASN A 185 -17.17 14.74 3.57
N SER A 186 -16.30 13.85 3.11
CA SER A 186 -14.84 13.97 3.22
C SER A 186 -14.16 13.48 1.95
N THR A 187 -12.86 13.77 1.81
CA THR A 187 -12.02 13.23 0.73
C THR A 187 -12.09 11.70 0.70
N PHE A 188 -12.05 11.03 1.84
CA PHE A 188 -12.19 9.58 1.94
C PHE A 188 -13.53 9.10 1.38
N GLY A 189 -14.63 9.77 1.73
CA GLY A 189 -15.95 9.48 1.16
C GLY A 189 -15.96 9.62 -0.37
N ARG A 190 -15.38 10.70 -0.92
CA ARG A 190 -15.24 10.89 -2.37
C ARG A 190 -14.40 9.78 -3.02
N MET A 191 -13.28 9.40 -2.41
CA MET A 191 -12.42 8.33 -2.88
C MET A 191 -13.14 6.98 -2.89
N LEU A 192 -13.91 6.64 -1.86
CA LEU A 192 -14.69 5.40 -1.80
C LEU A 192 -15.74 5.33 -2.92
N ARG A 193 -16.49 6.41 -3.12
CA ARG A 193 -17.49 6.49 -4.19
C ARG A 193 -16.85 6.39 -5.57
N TYR A 194 -15.67 6.99 -5.75
CA TYR A 194 -14.90 6.91 -6.98
C TYR A 194 -14.37 5.50 -7.26
N ALA A 195 -13.74 4.85 -6.27
CA ALA A 195 -13.14 3.51 -6.43
C ALA A 195 -14.18 2.40 -6.61
N ILE A 196 -15.23 2.42 -5.78
CA ILE A 196 -16.22 1.34 -5.73
C ILE A 196 -17.30 1.55 -6.79
N GLY A 197 -17.74 2.81 -6.97
CA GLY A 197 -18.90 3.20 -7.76
C GLY A 197 -20.16 3.35 -6.91
N THR A 198 -20.88 4.45 -7.10
CA THR A 198 -22.12 4.77 -6.35
C THR A 198 -23.19 3.69 -6.53
N ASP A 199 -23.36 3.16 -7.74
CA ASP A 199 -24.35 2.11 -8.03
C ASP A 199 -24.06 0.83 -7.24
N THR A 200 -22.80 0.39 -7.21
CA THR A 200 -22.37 -0.78 -6.43
C THR A 200 -22.56 -0.54 -4.94
N LEU A 201 -22.24 0.64 -4.44
CA LEU A 201 -22.47 0.98 -3.03
C LEU A 201 -23.95 0.97 -2.66
N ASN A 202 -24.83 1.47 -3.54
CA ASN A 202 -26.28 1.42 -3.33
C ASN A 202 -26.80 -0.02 -3.28
N GLN A 203 -26.34 -0.89 -4.19
CA GLN A 203 -26.70 -2.31 -4.19
C GLN A 203 -26.27 -3.00 -2.89
N LEU A 204 -25.02 -2.81 -2.47
CA LEU A 204 -24.49 -3.36 -1.21
C LEU A 204 -25.27 -2.86 0.01
N ASN A 205 -25.73 -1.61 -0.03
CA ASN A 205 -26.50 -1.02 1.06
C ASN A 205 -27.88 -1.69 1.20
N GLN A 206 -28.54 -2.00 0.09
CA GLN A 206 -29.85 -2.68 0.09
C GLN A 206 -29.74 -4.13 0.60
N THR A 207 -28.69 -4.86 0.23
CA THR A 207 -28.44 -6.23 0.71
C THR A 207 -28.01 -6.30 2.17
N SER A 208 -27.55 -5.20 2.77
CA SER A 208 -27.14 -5.19 4.19
C SER A 208 -28.31 -4.94 5.15
N THR A 209 -29.47 -4.54 4.63
CA THR A 209 -30.70 -4.28 5.39
C THR A 209 -31.70 -5.43 5.40
N THR A 210 -31.39 -6.51 4.67
CA THR A 210 -32.09 -7.81 4.66
C THR A 210 -31.30 -8.82 5.46
#